data_AF-A0A5D2F9B2-F1
#
_entry.id   AF-A0A5D2F9B2-F1
#
_cell.length_a   1.000
_cell.length_b   1.000
_cell.length_c   1.000
_cell.angle_alpha   90.00
_cell.angle_beta   90.00
_cell.angle_gamma   90.00
#
_symmetry.space_group_name_H-M   'P 1'
#
loop_
_entity.id
_entity.type
_entity.pdbx_description
1 polymer ?
#
loop_
_entity_poly.entity_id
_entity_poly.type
_entity_poly.pdbx_seq_one_letter_code
_entity_poly.pdbx_strand_id
1 'polypeptide(L)' 'MELVSINDSIIGTIDMVSVPAGLLTVPFLENVNKFQNPFRRPVATTVFLIGTAVALWLGIGATLPIDKSLTLGLF' A
#
# COMPACT_ATOMS: atom_id res chain seq x y z
N MET A 1 -6.95 14.74 21.31
CA MET A 1 -7.74 15.78 20.59
C MET A 1 -6.82 16.92 20.17
N GLU A 2 -5.67 16.61 19.55
CA GLU A 2 -4.83 17.60 18.88
C GLU A 2 -4.42 16.96 17.55
N LEU A 3 -5.22 17.19 16.51
CA LEU A 3 -4.94 16.70 15.16
C LEU A 3 -5.30 17.77 14.15
N VAL A 4 -4.54 18.87 14.09
CA VAL A 4 -4.20 19.48 12.80
C VAL A 4 -2.92 20.30 12.99
N SER A 5 -1.74 19.64 13.04
CA SER A 5 -0.58 20.30 12.44
C SER A 5 -0.82 20.22 10.92
N ILE A 6 -0.69 21.34 10.21
CA ILE A 6 -0.93 21.41 8.76
C ILE A 6 -0.10 20.36 8.01
N ASN A 7 1.07 20.00 8.54
CA ASN A 7 1.92 18.96 7.98
C ASN A 7 1.28 17.56 8.04
N ASP A 8 0.72 17.16 9.18
CA ASP A 8 0.18 15.81 9.37
C ASP A 8 -1.08 15.57 8.51
N SER A 9 -1.92 16.60 8.36
CA SER A 9 -3.10 16.53 7.50
C SER A 9 -2.77 16.43 6.02
N ILE A 10 -1.69 17.09 5.57
CA ILE A 10 -1.24 17.04 4.17
C ILE A 10 -0.62 15.67 3.87
N ILE A 11 0.19 15.13 4.78
CA ILE A 11 0.84 13.82 4.60
C ILE A 11 -0.20 12.71 4.43
N GLY A 12 -1.20 12.63 5.32
CA GLY A 12 -2.26 11.63 5.21
C GLY A 12 -3.09 11.77 3.91
N THR A 13 -3.27 13.00 3.42
CA THR A 13 -3.95 13.26 2.15
C THR A 13 -3.11 12.79 0.95
N ILE A 14 -1.80 13.01 0.98
CA ILE A 14 -0.88 12.55 -0.07
C ILE A 14 -0.87 11.01 -0.12
N ASP A 15 -0.85 10.33 1.02
CA ASP A 15 -0.87 8.86 1.10
C ASP A 15 -2.18 8.25 0.56
N MET A 16 -3.32 8.93 0.76
CA MET A 16 -4.59 8.49 0.16
C MET A 16 -4.59 8.64 -1.36
N VAL A 17 -3.96 9.69 -1.89
CA VAL A 17 -3.89 9.97 -3.33
C VAL A 17 -2.81 9.12 -4.03
N SER A 18 -1.77 8.71 -3.31
CA SER A 18 -0.70 7.89 -3.89
C SER A 18 -1.16 6.49 -4.30
N VAL A 19 -2.19 5.92 -3.66
CA VAL A 19 -2.75 4.61 -4.01
C VAL A 19 -3.38 4.60 -5.42
N PRO A 20 -4.37 5.45 -5.73
CA PRO A 20 -4.94 5.52 -7.09
C PRO A 20 -3.91 6.04 -8.12
N ALA A 21 -3.03 6.96 -7.75
CA ALA A 21 -1.97 7.44 -8.63
C ALA A 21 -0.99 6.31 -9.02
N GLY A 22 -0.57 5.49 -8.05
CA GLY A 22 0.29 4.33 -8.29
C GLY A 22 -0.36 3.32 -9.22
N LEU A 23 -1.63 2.98 -8.98
CA LEU A 23 -2.41 2.05 -9.83
C LEU A 23 -2.53 2.55 -11.28
N LEU A 24 -2.71 3.86 -11.50
CA LEU A 24 -2.76 4.44 -12.83
C LEU A 24 -1.43 4.31 -13.60
N THR A 25 -0.31 4.29 -12.89
CA THR A 25 1.02 4.12 -13.52
C THR A 25 1.38 2.67 -13.84
N VAL A 26 0.70 1.69 -13.23
CA VAL A 26 0.94 0.25 -13.44
C VAL A 26 0.96 -0.13 -14.92
N PRO A 27 -0.07 0.14 -15.76
CA PRO A 27 -0.07 -0.29 -17.15
C PRO A 27 1.08 0.31 -17.98
N PHE A 28 1.59 1.48 -17.62
CA PHE A 28 2.70 2.12 -18.33
C PHE A 28 4.05 1.51 -17.92
N LEU A 29 4.25 1.28 -16.62
CA LEU A 29 5.46 0.64 -16.08
C LEU A 29 5.53 -0.84 -16.44
N GLU A 30 4.38 -1.49 -16.57
CA GLU A 30 4.29 -2.90 -16.93
C GLU A 30 4.28 -3.14 -18.45
N ASN A 31 4.17 -2.10 -19.29
CA ASN A 31 4.12 -2.28 -20.75
C ASN A 31 5.43 -2.83 -21.35
N VAL A 32 6.54 -2.87 -20.60
CA VAL A 32 7.81 -3.46 -21.05
C VAL A 32 7.72 -4.96 -21.37
N ASN A 33 6.78 -5.69 -20.73
CA ASN A 33 6.63 -7.13 -20.93
C ASN A 33 5.28 -7.45 -21.58
N LYS A 34 5.32 -8.03 -22.80
CA LYS A 34 4.11 -8.43 -23.56
C LYS A 34 3.40 -9.66 -22.96
N PHE A 35 4.04 -10.37 -22.02
CA PHE A 35 3.44 -11.53 -21.38
C PHE A 35 2.39 -11.11 -20.37
N GLN A 36 1.17 -11.63 -20.52
CA GLN A 36 0.11 -11.39 -19.54
C GLN A 36 0.12 -12.39 -18.38
N ASN A 37 0.72 -13.58 -18.58
CA ASN A 37 0.76 -14.62 -17.56
C ASN A 37 1.61 -14.20 -16.34
N PRO A 38 1.06 -14.16 -15.12
CA PRO A 38 1.77 -13.74 -13.91
C PRO A 38 3.06 -14.54 -13.63
N PHE A 39 3.05 -15.85 -13.89
CA PHE A 39 4.23 -16.71 -13.71
C PHE A 39 5.41 -16.36 -14.65
N ARG A 40 5.17 -15.55 -15.68
CA ARG A 40 6.20 -15.03 -16.60
C ARG A 40 6.65 -13.62 -16.23
N ARG A 41 6.13 -13.05 -15.14
CA ARG A 41 6.44 -11.69 -14.65
C ARG A 41 6.77 -11.72 -13.14
N PRO A 42 7.84 -12.43 -12.74
CA PRO A 42 8.14 -12.68 -11.32
C PRO A 42 8.28 -11.39 -10.52
N VAL A 43 8.82 -10.32 -11.11
CA VAL A 43 9.00 -9.03 -10.44
C VAL A 43 7.65 -8.35 -10.16
N ALA A 44 6.78 -8.22 -11.16
CA ALA A 44 5.46 -7.60 -11.01
C ALA A 44 4.59 -8.37 -10.00
N THR A 45 4.59 -9.70 -10.08
CA THR A 45 3.84 -10.55 -9.15
C THR A 45 4.37 -10.44 -7.72
N THR A 46 5.69 -10.35 -7.51
CA THR A 46 6.27 -10.19 -6.17
C THR A 46 5.89 -8.84 -5.56
N VAL A 47 5.98 -7.75 -6.32
CA VAL A 47 5.58 -6.41 -5.85
C VAL A 47 4.08 -6.38 -5.51
N PHE A 48 3.24 -6.99 -6.35
CA PHE A 48 1.81 -7.11 -6.09
C PHE A 48 1.49 -7.90 -4.82
N LEU A 49 2.16 -9.03 -4.58
CA LEU A 49 1.95 -9.86 -3.39
C LEU A 49 2.39 -9.15 -2.11
N ILE A 50 3.55 -8.47 -2.13
CA ILE A 50 4.02 -7.66 -1.00
C ILE A 50 3.04 -6.51 -0.71
N GLY A 51 2.63 -5.78 -1.75
CA GLY A 51 1.65 -4.69 -1.62
C GLY A 51 0.32 -5.18 -1.04
N THR A 52 -0.15 -6.35 -1.47
CA THR A 52 -1.37 -6.98 -0.93
C THR A 52 -1.21 -7.37 0.54
N ALA A 53 -0.07 -7.95 0.92
CA ALA A 53 0.21 -8.31 2.30
C ALA A 53 0.26 -7.07 3.22
N VAL A 54 0.90 -5.98 2.78
CA VAL A 54 0.96 -4.72 3.52
C VAL A 54 -0.43 -4.07 3.66
N ALA A 55 -1.24 -4.08 2.59
CA ALA A 55 -2.60 -3.56 2.64
C ALA A 55 -3.48 -4.32 3.64
N LEU A 56 -3.36 -5.66 3.70
CA LEU A 56 -4.07 -6.48 4.68
C LEU A 56 -3.55 -6.24 6.10
N TRP A 57 -2.23 -6.13 6.28
CA TRP A 57 -1.61 -5.86 7.58
C TRP A 57 -2.09 -4.53 8.17
N LEU A 58 -2.03 -3.46 7.39
CA LEU A 58 -2.50 -2.13 7.80
C LEU A 58 -4.02 -2.06 7.94
N GLY A 59 -4.76 -2.77 7.10
CA GLY A 59 -6.22 -2.87 7.19
C GLY A 59 -6.70 -3.54 8.48
N ILE A 60 -6.04 -4.61 8.92
CA ILE A 60 -6.34 -5.25 10.21
C ILE A 60 -5.85 -4.36 11.36
N GLY A 61 -4.65 -3.78 11.26
CA GLY A 61 -4.08 -2.83 12.23
C GLY A 61 -4.98 -1.62 12.50
N ALA A 62 -5.77 -1.18 11.51
CA ALA A 62 -6.72 -0.07 11.65
C ALA A 62 -7.90 -0.37 12.60
N THR A 63 -8.18 -1.64 12.90
CA THR A 63 -9.24 -2.05 13.85
C THR A 63 -8.74 -2.22 15.29
N LEU A 64 -7.42 -2.14 15.49
CA LEU A 64 -6.76 -2.32 16.77
C LEU A 64 -6.36 -0.96 17.39
N PRO A 65 -6.13 -0.89 18.71
CA PRO A 65 -5.56 0.30 19.35
C PRO A 65 -4.20 0.68 18.75
N ILE A 66 -3.88 1.97 18.72
CA ILE A 66 -2.68 2.51 18.04
C ILE A 66 -1.38 1.83 18.50
N ASP A 67 -1.31 1.44 19.79
CA ASP A 67 -0.16 0.78 20.42
C ASP A 67 0.08 -0.66 19.92
N LYS A 68 -0.92 -1.26 19.29
CA LYS A 68 -0.90 -2.64 18.78
C LYS A 68 -1.09 -2.72 17.27
N SER A 69 -1.37 -1.60 16.62
CA SER A 69 -1.65 -1.49 15.19
C SER A 69 -0.50 -2.01 14.31
N LEU A 70 0.75 -1.81 14.73
CA LEU A 70 1.95 -2.18 13.97
C LEU A 70 2.43 -3.61 14.20
N THR A 71 2.18 -4.18 15.39
CA THR A 71 2.58 -5.56 15.73
C THR A 71 1.43 -6.56 15.61
N LEU A 72 0.21 -6.09 15.35
CA LEU A 72 -1.05 -6.83 15.47
C LEU A 72 -1.21 -7.59 16.80
N GLY A 73 -0.46 -7.20 17.83
CA GLY A 73 -0.40 -7.92 19.11
C GLY A 73 0.28 -9.29 19.06
N LEU A 74 0.98 -9.62 17.97
CA LEU A 74 1.72 -10.88 17.79
C LEU A 74 3.16 -10.81 18.31
N PHE A 75 3.72 -9.60 18.43
CA PHE A 75 5.07 -9.31 18.91
C PHE A 75 5.07 -8.10 19.84
#